data_AF-A0A8T4P8T3-F1
#
_entry.id   AF-A0A8T4P8T3-F1
#
_cell.length_a   1.000
_cell.length_b   1.000
_cell.length_c   1.000
_cell.angle_alpha   90.00
_cell.angle_beta   90.00
_cell.angle_gamma   90.00
#
_symmetry.space_group_name_H-M   'P 1'
#
loop_
_entity.id
_entity.type
_entity.pdbx_description
1 polymer ?
#
loop_
_entity_poly.entity_id
_entity_poly.type
_entity_poly.pdbx_seq_one_letter_code
_entity_poly.pdbx_strand_id
1 'polypeptide(L)'
;MATKTISITEEAYTILASLRNRERESFSEIITDNLGGKNKLKELHGILSKEAGESLEKNIIEMRKAHGRMQKKRTQKILKELE
;
A
#
# COMPACT_ATOMS: atom_id res chain seq x y z
N MET A 1 -15.79 -9.02 21.83
CA MET A 1 -15.61 -9.23 20.37
C MET A 1 -15.66 -10.72 20.10
N ALA A 2 -16.35 -11.17 19.07
CA ALA A 2 -16.25 -12.57 18.65
C ALA A 2 -14.83 -12.82 18.13
N THR A 3 -14.17 -13.85 18.64
CA THR A 3 -12.82 -14.23 18.21
C THR A 3 -12.91 -15.34 17.16
N LYS A 4 -12.03 -15.27 16.17
CA LYS A 4 -11.82 -16.33 15.18
C LYS A 4 -10.33 -16.59 15.08
N THR A 5 -9.95 -17.86 14.99
CA THR A 5 -8.57 -18.27 14.79
C THR A 5 -8.30 -18.39 13.30
N ILE A 6 -7.15 -17.87 12.86
CA ILE A 6 -6.63 -18.05 11.50
C ILE A 6 -5.26 -18.71 11.59
N SER A 7 -4.96 -19.58 10.63
CA SER A 7 -3.60 -20.11 10.44
C SER A 7 -2.93 -19.32 9.32
N ILE A 8 -1.67 -18.93 9.54
CA ILE A 8 -0.84 -18.20 8.57
C ILE A 8 0.52 -18.87 8.49
N THR A 9 1.26 -18.64 7.40
CA THR A 9 2.64 -19.15 7.29
C THR A 9 3.55 -18.43 8.31
N GLU A 10 4.66 -19.07 8.67
CA GLU A 10 5.65 -18.45 9.56
C GLU A 10 6.17 -17.13 9.00
N GLU A 11 6.39 -17.05 7.68
CA GLU A 11 6.84 -15.81 7.02
C GLU A 11 5.80 -14.70 7.17
N ALA A 12 4.52 -15.02 6.97
CA ALA A 12 3.43 -14.07 7.15
C ALA A 12 3.32 -13.61 8.62
N TYR A 13 3.57 -14.51 9.58
CA TYR A 13 3.63 -14.17 11.00
C TYR A 13 4.80 -13.21 11.30
N THR A 14 6.00 -13.47 10.78
CA THR A 14 7.17 -12.60 10.98
C THR A 14 6.93 -11.21 10.41
N ILE A 15 6.31 -11.11 9.22
CA ILE A 15 5.92 -9.83 8.63
C ILE A 15 4.88 -9.13 9.52
N LEU A 16 3.88 -9.85 10.01
CA LEU A 16 2.86 -9.25 10.88
C LEU A 16 3.46 -8.77 12.22
N ALA A 17 4.41 -9.52 12.77
CA ALA A 17 5.12 -9.16 14.00
C ALA A 17 6.04 -7.95 13.82
N SER A 18 6.67 -7.80 12.65
CA SER A 18 7.54 -6.65 12.37
C SER A 18 6.75 -5.34 12.17
N LEU A 19 5.47 -5.43 11.85
CA LEU A 19 4.56 -4.28 11.75
C LEU A 19 4.11 -3.73 13.11
N ARG A 20 4.47 -4.36 14.24
CA ARG A 20 4.22 -3.80 15.58
C ARG A 20 5.10 -2.58 15.79
N ASN A 21 4.47 -1.41 15.81
CA ASN A 21 5.17 -0.15 16.08
C ASN A 21 5.30 0.11 17.59
N ARG A 22 4.53 -0.60 18.42
CA ARG A 22 4.55 -0.52 19.89
C ARG A 22 4.55 -1.90 20.53
N GLU A 23 5.27 -2.06 21.64
CA GLU A 23 5.34 -3.31 22.41
C GLU A 23 3.99 -3.81 22.96
N ARG A 24 2.90 -3.04 22.82
CA ARG A 24 1.56 -3.43 23.30
C ARG A 24 0.45 -3.39 22.24
N GLU A 25 0.78 -3.22 20.97
CA GLU A 25 -0.23 -3.30 19.89
C GLU A 25 -0.71 -4.74 19.68
N SER A 26 -2.03 -4.90 19.53
CA SER A 26 -2.67 -6.18 19.28
C SER A 26 -2.54 -6.55 17.79
N PHE A 27 -2.28 -7.83 17.51
CA PHE A 27 -2.29 -8.34 16.14
C PHE A 27 -3.62 -8.08 15.43
N SER A 28 -4.73 -8.12 16.16
CA SER A 28 -6.06 -7.79 15.60
C SER A 28 -6.16 -6.33 15.17
N GLU A 29 -5.55 -5.41 15.92
CA GLU A 29 -5.52 -3.97 15.58
C GLU A 29 -4.66 -3.74 14.34
N ILE A 30 -3.48 -4.36 14.27
CA ILE A 30 -2.60 -4.26 13.09
C ILE A 30 -3.31 -4.76 11.84
N ILE A 31 -4.04 -5.89 11.94
CA ILE A 31 -4.84 -6.44 10.84
C ILE A 31 -5.95 -5.46 10.45
N THR A 32 -6.70 -4.90 11.42
CA THR A 32 -7.78 -3.96 11.09
C THR A 32 -7.28 -2.64 10.53
N ASP A 33 -6.15 -2.13 11.02
CA ASP A 33 -5.62 -0.84 10.64
C ASP A 33 -4.93 -0.91 9.27
N ASN A 34 -4.16 -1.97 9.02
CA ASN A 34 -3.45 -2.14 7.74
C ASN A 34 -4.31 -2.75 6.63
N LEU A 35 -5.23 -3.67 6.95
CA LEU A 35 -6.03 -4.41 5.96
C LEU A 35 -7.51 -4.01 5.94
N GLY A 36 -8.02 -3.30 6.95
CA GLY A 36 -9.42 -2.87 7.04
C GLY A 36 -9.86 -1.77 6.05
N GLY A 37 -9.05 -1.49 5.03
CA GLY A 37 -9.46 -0.68 3.88
C GLY A 37 -9.55 0.84 4.13
N LYS A 38 -8.89 1.35 5.17
CA LYS A 38 -8.84 2.80 5.45
C LYS A 38 -7.48 3.37 5.81
N ASN A 39 -6.40 2.85 5.22
CA ASN A 39 -5.27 3.72 4.83
C ASN A 39 -5.71 4.63 3.66
N LYS A 40 -6.85 5.32 3.83
CA LYS A 40 -7.22 6.44 3.01
C LYS A 40 -6.28 7.54 3.47
N LEU A 41 -5.66 8.22 2.52
CA LEU A 41 -5.01 9.53 2.66
C LEU A 41 -5.78 10.55 3.54
N LYS A 42 -7.03 10.25 3.91
CA LYS A 42 -7.83 10.90 4.93
C LYS A 42 -7.21 10.94 6.34
N GLU A 43 -6.25 10.08 6.71
CA GLU A 43 -5.49 10.27 7.97
C GLU A 43 -4.45 11.40 7.88
N LEU A 44 -4.03 11.76 6.65
CA LEU A 44 -3.25 12.98 6.40
C LEU A 44 -4.13 14.25 6.32
N HIS A 45 -5.45 14.12 6.55
CA HIS A 45 -6.37 15.26 6.61
C HIS A 45 -5.99 16.16 7.77
N GLY A 46 -5.46 17.35 7.45
CA GLY A 46 -5.09 18.39 8.41
C GLY A 46 -3.62 18.81 8.36
N ILE A 47 -2.75 18.00 7.74
CA ILE A 47 -1.32 18.33 7.57
C ILE A 47 -1.07 19.11 6.28
N LEU A 48 -1.84 18.82 5.22
CA LEU A 48 -1.73 19.48 3.92
C LEU A 48 -2.93 20.39 3.68
N SER A 49 -2.67 21.58 3.11
CA SER A 49 -3.75 22.42 2.55
C SER A 49 -4.47 21.65 1.44
N LYS A 50 -5.71 22.05 1.14
CA LYS A 50 -6.50 21.45 0.06
C LYS A 50 -5.74 21.49 -1.27
N GLU A 51 -5.09 22.62 -1.59
CA GLU A 51 -4.31 22.71 -2.84
C GLU A 51 -3.09 21.78 -2.85
N ALA A 52 -2.40 21.67 -1.71
CA ALA A 52 -1.23 20.80 -1.59
C ALA A 52 -1.61 19.31 -1.72
N GLY A 53 -2.76 18.92 -1.16
CA GLY A 53 -3.32 17.57 -1.30
C GLY A 53 -3.71 17.24 -2.75
N GLU A 54 -4.44 18.14 -3.40
CA GLU A 54 -4.85 17.97 -4.81
C GLU A 54 -3.63 17.91 -5.76
N SER A 55 -2.61 18.74 -5.51
CA SER A 55 -1.35 18.72 -6.27
C SER A 55 -0.58 17.42 -6.09
N LEU A 56 -0.48 16.92 -4.85
CA LEU A 56 0.18 15.65 -4.56
C LEU A 56 -0.53 14.47 -5.24
N GLU A 57 -1.86 14.42 -5.15
CA GLU A 57 -2.67 13.39 -5.79
C GLU A 57 -2.49 13.39 -7.32
N LYS A 58 -2.51 14.58 -7.94
CA LYS A 58 -2.27 14.73 -9.38
C LYS A 58 -0.89 14.19 -9.78
N ASN A 59 0.15 14.53 -9.05
CA ASN A 59 1.51 14.07 -9.32
C ASN A 59 1.64 12.53 -9.20
N ILE A 60 1.03 11.93 -8.18
CA ILE A 60 1.02 10.47 -8.01
C ILE A 60 0.33 9.79 -9.21
N ILE A 61 -0.80 10.31 -9.67
CA ILE A 61 -1.54 9.77 -10.82
C ILE A 61 -0.69 9.88 -12.09
N GLU A 62 -0.03 11.01 -12.32
CA GLU A 62 0.83 11.21 -13.49
C GLU A 62 2.04 10.27 -13.47
N MET A 63 2.70 10.10 -12.33
CA MET A 63 3.81 9.14 -12.17
C MET A 63 3.37 7.71 -12.49
N ARG A 64 2.22 7.27 -11.96
CA ARG A 64 1.68 5.93 -12.25
C ARG A 64 1.41 5.74 -13.75
N LYS A 65 0.84 6.74 -14.42
CA LYS A 65 0.61 6.72 -15.87
C LYS A 65 1.92 6.70 -16.66
N ALA A 66 2.95 7.42 -16.22
CA ALA A 66 4.26 7.44 -16.86
C ALA A 66 4.95 6.07 -16.72
N HIS A 67 4.93 5.48 -15.53
CA HIS A 67 5.46 4.13 -15.29
C HIS A 67 4.75 3.08 -16.14
N GLY A 68 3.41 3.08 -16.19
CA GLY A 68 2.66 2.13 -17.02
C GLY A 68 3.02 2.26 -18.52
N ARG A 69 3.19 3.49 -19.01
CA ARG A 69 3.65 3.73 -20.39
C ARG A 69 5.07 3.21 -20.63
N MET A 70 5.99 3.45 -19.70
CA MET A 70 7.37 3.00 -19.81
C MET A 70 7.48 1.47 -19.76
N GLN A 71 6.72 0.83 -18.87
CA GLN A 71 6.65 -0.62 -18.77
C GLN A 71 6.11 -1.22 -20.08
N LYS A 72 5.01 -0.69 -20.63
CA LYS A 72 4.46 -1.14 -21.91
C LYS A 72 5.49 -1.05 -23.06
N LYS A 73 6.22 0.07 -23.14
CA LYS A 73 7.30 0.24 -24.12
C LYS A 73 8.43 -0.77 -23.94
N ARG A 74 8.85 -1.03 -22.69
CA ARG A 74 9.87 -2.05 -22.39
C ARG A 74 9.41 -3.45 -22.80
N THR A 75 8.19 -3.83 -22.45
CA THR A 75 7.62 -5.14 -22.83
C THR A 75 7.54 -5.30 -24.34
N GLN A 76 7.09 -4.27 -25.07
CA GLN A 76 7.06 -4.30 -26.54
C GLN A 76 8.45 -4.44 -27.16
N LYS A 77 9.45 -3.75 -26.60
CA LYS A 77 10.84 -3.87 -27.07
C LYS A 77 11.38 -5.29 -26.89
N ILE A 78 11.16 -5.87 -25.71
CA ILE A 78 11.60 -7.24 -25.39
C ILE A 78 10.92 -8.25 -26.32
N LEU A 79 9.61 -8.11 -26.55
CA LEU A 79 8.87 -8.98 -27.49
C LEU A 79 9.45 -8.94 -28.90
N LYS A 80 9.84 -7.74 -29.37
CA LYS A 80 10.42 -7.56 -30.71
C LYS A 80 11.85 -8.09 -30.84
N GLU A 81 12.58 -8.23 -29.73
CA GLU A 81 13.93 -8.82 -29.70
C GLU A 81 13.90 -10.35 -29.58
N LEU A 82 12.72 -10.93 -29.32
CA LEU A 82 12.49 -12.38 -29.20
C LEU A 82 11.87 -13.02 -30.45
N GLU A 83 11.39 -12.19 -31.40
CA GLU A 83 10.99 -12.59 -32.77
C GLU A 83 12.19 -12.62 -33.71
#